data_AF-A0AAD7BCN1-F1
#
_entry.id   AF-A0AAD7BCN1-F1
#
_cell.length_a   1.000
_cell.length_b   1.000
_cell.length_c   1.000
_cell.angle_alpha   90.00
_cell.angle_beta   90.00
_cell.angle_gamma   90.00
#
_symmetry.space_group_name_H-M   'P 1'
#
loop_
_entity.id
_entity.type
_entity.pdbx_description
1 polymer ?
#
loop_
_entity_poly.entity_id
_entity_poly.type
_entity_poly.pdbx_seq_one_letter_code
_entity_poly.pdbx_strand_id
1 'polypeptide(L)'
;MWSIYVGEAERYDAALVESWRADMEGMLIFSGLLSASLTAFLIESYKNLQPDTGELTVAAIQQLVAISLGDTAAASQPPSKFAPTTPAIVCNALWFVSLSLSLICALLATLVEQWAREFLHKTDMRPSPARRARIFSFLYFGLKSFHMPTVVDTIPSLIHGSLLLFFAGLVAFLLPINHLIMYLMAAALTILLISYCVLTILPVLYLDCPYRTPLSTPLWSLSQRALAFLRRPTGPKSGVATMTEAIVRCAIQNTEKRDQRAIRWTLESLTDDTELLPFIELIPDIVSGPDGLLS
;
A
#
# COMPACT_ATOMS: atom_id res chain seq x y z
N MET A 1 25.89 16.65 24.67
CA MET A 1 24.42 16.53 24.61
C MET A 1 23.89 16.81 23.20
N TRP A 2 24.04 18.02 22.65
CA TRP A 2 23.58 18.35 21.28
C TRP A 2 24.21 17.48 20.18
N SER A 3 25.51 17.18 20.26
CA SER A 3 26.20 16.29 19.30
C SER A 3 25.72 14.83 19.34
N ILE A 4 25.29 14.35 20.51
CA ILE A 4 24.78 12.99 20.70
C ILE A 4 23.35 12.90 20.15
N TYR A 5 22.49 13.85 20.50
CA TYR A 5 21.13 13.96 19.95
C TYR A 5 21.13 14.03 18.43
N VAL A 6 22.01 14.88 17.88
CA VAL A 6 22.16 15.08 16.45
C VAL A 6 22.70 13.84 15.75
N GLY A 7 23.65 13.12 16.36
CA GLY A 7 24.18 11.87 15.82
C GLY A 7 23.14 10.75 15.79
N GLU A 8 22.32 10.64 16.82
CA GLU A 8 21.26 9.63 16.90
C GLU A 8 20.11 9.92 15.92
N ALA A 9 19.70 11.19 15.81
CA ALA A 9 18.70 11.62 14.84
C ALA A 9 19.13 11.34 13.40
N GLU A 10 20.41 11.59 13.07
CA GLU A 10 20.97 11.28 11.76
C GLU A 10 20.86 9.78 11.42
N ARG A 11 21.17 8.89 12.37
CA ARG A 11 21.07 7.44 12.14
C ARG A 11 19.63 7.00 11.90
N TYR A 12 18.70 7.46 12.74
CA TYR A 12 17.29 7.10 12.65
C TYR A 12 16.69 7.56 11.31
N ASP A 13 16.92 8.82 10.93
CA ASP A 13 16.35 9.38 9.72
C ASP A 13 17.03 8.83 8.45
N ALA A 14 18.34 8.52 8.48
CA ALA A 14 19.00 7.88 7.36
C ALA A 14 18.45 6.47 7.12
N ALA A 15 18.22 5.71 8.19
CA ALA A 15 17.56 4.41 8.11
C ALA A 15 16.14 4.51 7.55
N LEU A 16 15.39 5.56 7.91
CA LEU A 16 14.06 5.82 7.36
C LEU A 16 14.11 6.07 5.85
N VAL A 17 15.00 6.94 5.37
CA VAL A 17 15.11 7.23 3.93
C VAL A 17 15.58 6.01 3.14
N GLU A 18 16.49 5.21 3.70
CA GLU A 18 16.91 3.95 3.09
C GLU A 18 15.76 2.92 3.03
N SER A 19 14.93 2.83 4.08
CA SER A 19 13.74 1.96 4.06
C SER A 19 12.75 2.39 2.98
N TRP A 20 12.53 3.70 2.81
CA TRP A 20 11.67 4.20 1.74
C TRP A 20 12.21 3.82 0.36
N ARG A 21 13.53 3.92 0.16
CA ARG A 21 14.16 3.53 -1.10
C ARG A 21 13.92 2.05 -1.41
N ALA A 22 14.14 1.17 -0.43
CA ALA A 22 13.91 -0.26 -0.57
C ALA A 22 12.43 -0.59 -0.86
N ASP A 23 11.51 0.07 -0.17
CA ASP A 23 10.07 -0.09 -0.42
C ASP A 23 9.70 0.35 -1.85
N MET A 24 10.23 1.47 -2.33
CA MET A 24 9.96 1.96 -3.69
C MET A 24 10.48 0.99 -4.77
N GLU A 25 11.66 0.39 -4.58
CA GLU A 25 12.20 -0.62 -5.49
C GLU A 25 11.26 -1.83 -5.60
N GLY A 26 10.75 -2.32 -4.47
CA GLY A 26 9.74 -3.38 -4.44
C GLY A 26 8.45 -3.00 -5.18
N MET A 27 7.98 -1.75 -5.00
CA MET A 27 6.78 -1.25 -5.68
C MET A 27 6.96 -1.14 -7.20
N LEU A 28 8.16 -0.78 -7.68
CA LEU A 28 8.48 -0.71 -9.10
C LEU A 28 8.41 -2.08 -9.77
N ILE A 29 9.00 -3.10 -9.13
CA ILE A 29 8.96 -4.48 -9.62
C ILE A 29 7.51 -4.97 -9.67
N PHE A 30 6.75 -4.77 -8.60
CA PHE A 30 5.35 -5.18 -8.54
C PHE A 30 4.49 -4.47 -9.60
N SER A 31 4.65 -3.15 -9.75
CA SER A 31 3.94 -2.38 -10.77
C SER A 31 4.25 -2.83 -12.19
N GLY A 32 5.52 -3.15 -12.49
CA GLY A 32 5.92 -3.68 -13.78
C GLY A 32 5.25 -5.02 -14.10
N LEU A 33 5.24 -5.95 -13.14
CA LEU A 33 4.59 -7.25 -13.28
C LEU A 33 3.05 -7.12 -13.44
N LEU A 34 2.43 -6.24 -12.65
CA LEU A 34 1.00 -5.96 -12.77
C LEU A 34 0.67 -5.34 -14.14
N SER A 35 1.48 -4.37 -14.60
CA SER A 35 1.28 -3.73 -15.90
C SER A 35 1.44 -4.71 -17.06
N ALA A 36 2.44 -5.61 -16.99
CA ALA A 36 2.66 -6.63 -18.01
C ALA A 36 1.49 -7.64 -18.09
N SER A 37 1.06 -8.16 -16.93
CA SER A 37 -0.08 -9.08 -16.88
C SER A 37 -1.38 -8.42 -17.36
N LEU A 38 -1.66 -7.19 -16.90
CA LEU A 38 -2.83 -6.42 -17.29
C LEU A 38 -2.84 -6.10 -18.78
N THR A 39 -1.68 -5.80 -19.38
CA THR A 39 -1.56 -5.55 -20.82
C THR A 39 -1.99 -6.77 -21.64
N ALA A 40 -1.66 -7.99 -21.21
CA ALA A 40 -2.07 -9.21 -21.90
C ALA A 40 -3.60 -9.37 -21.93
N PHE A 41 -4.26 -9.14 -20.78
CA PHE A 41 -5.72 -9.16 -20.69
C PHE A 41 -6.36 -8.03 -21.49
N LEU A 42 -5.78 -6.84 -21.44
CA LEU A 42 -6.29 -5.66 -22.14
C LEU A 42 -6.23 -5.84 -23.66
N ILE A 43 -5.17 -6.41 -24.21
CA ILE A 43 -5.07 -6.73 -25.65
C ILE A 43 -6.22 -7.65 -26.08
N GLU A 44 -6.59 -8.64 -25.25
CA GLU A 44 -7.68 -9.55 -25.58
C GLU A 44 -9.05 -8.89 -25.43
N SER A 45 -9.31 -8.21 -24.32
CA SER A 45 -10.60 -7.56 -24.05
C SER A 45 -10.87 -6.33 -24.92
N TYR A 46 -9.83 -5.67 -25.44
CA TYR A 46 -9.99 -4.54 -26.35
C TYR A 46 -10.68 -4.95 -27.65
N LYS A 47 -10.50 -6.20 -28.10
CA LYS A 47 -11.18 -6.74 -29.28
C LYS A 47 -12.71 -6.74 -29.11
N ASN A 48 -13.20 -6.93 -27.88
CA ASN A 48 -14.64 -6.89 -27.57
C ASN A 48 -15.25 -5.48 -27.68
N LEU A 49 -14.42 -4.43 -27.82
CA LEU A 49 -14.86 -3.06 -28.10
C LEU A 49 -14.85 -2.72 -29.58
N GLN A 50 -14.42 -3.64 -30.45
CA GLN A 50 -14.40 -3.46 -31.88
C GLN A 50 -15.37 -4.44 -32.56
N PRO A 51 -15.93 -4.06 -33.73
CA PRO A 51 -16.72 -4.99 -34.53
C PRO A 51 -15.88 -6.21 -34.91
N ASP A 52 -16.42 -7.41 -34.74
CA ASP A 52 -15.75 -8.63 -35.19
C ASP A 52 -15.77 -8.67 -36.73
N THR A 53 -14.59 -8.58 -37.33
CA THR A 53 -14.42 -8.71 -38.79
C THR A 53 -14.81 -10.10 -39.28
N GLY A 54 -14.71 -11.13 -38.42
CA GLY A 54 -15.22 -12.47 -38.68
C GLY A 54 -16.74 -12.49 -38.84
N GLU A 55 -17.48 -11.94 -37.88
CA GLU A 55 -18.94 -11.86 -37.99
C GLU A 55 -19.38 -11.00 -39.19
N LEU A 56 -18.70 -9.88 -39.47
CA LEU A 56 -19.00 -9.06 -40.63
C LEU A 56 -18.77 -9.80 -41.96
N THR A 57 -17.71 -10.62 -42.05
CA THR A 57 -17.45 -11.42 -43.25
C THR A 57 -18.45 -12.57 -43.39
N VAL A 58 -18.83 -13.24 -42.30
CA VAL A 58 -19.89 -14.27 -42.32
C VAL A 58 -21.23 -13.67 -42.74
N ALA A 59 -21.61 -12.52 -42.18
CA ALA A 59 -22.83 -11.82 -42.55
C ALA A 59 -22.82 -11.41 -44.03
N ALA A 60 -21.69 -10.91 -44.55
CA ALA A 60 -21.54 -10.57 -45.96
C ALA A 60 -21.65 -11.82 -46.87
N ILE A 61 -21.05 -12.94 -46.48
CA ILE A 61 -21.17 -14.22 -47.21
C ILE A 61 -22.61 -14.70 -47.21
N GLN A 62 -23.32 -14.62 -46.08
CA GLN A 62 -24.74 -14.99 -45.99
C GLN A 62 -25.61 -14.12 -46.91
N GLN A 63 -25.34 -12.81 -46.98
CA GLN A 63 -26.03 -11.92 -47.92
C GLN A 63 -25.74 -12.31 -49.38
N LEU A 64 -24.49 -12.60 -49.74
CA LEU A 64 -24.12 -13.08 -51.07
C LEU A 64 -24.82 -14.40 -51.45
N VAL A 65 -24.95 -15.33 -50.50
CA VAL A 65 -25.69 -16.58 -50.68
C VAL A 65 -27.19 -16.34 -50.83
N ALA A 66 -27.79 -15.44 -50.06
CA ALA A 66 -29.21 -15.10 -50.21
C ALA A 66 -29.52 -14.47 -51.58
N ILE A 67 -28.64 -13.59 -52.07
CA ILE A 67 -28.72 -13.01 -53.41
C ILE A 67 -28.65 -14.11 -54.48
N SER A 68 -27.72 -15.06 -54.35
CA SER A 68 -27.57 -16.14 -55.33
C SER A 68 -28.76 -17.11 -55.36
N LEU A 69 -29.49 -17.25 -54.25
CA LEU A 69 -30.73 -18.03 -54.14
C LEU A 69 -31.99 -17.26 -54.59
N GLY A 70 -31.86 -15.98 -54.97
CA GLY A 70 -32.96 -15.15 -55.46
C GLY A 70 -33.79 -14.45 -54.37
N ASP A 71 -33.33 -14.47 -53.12
CA ASP A 71 -34.00 -13.80 -52.00
C ASP A 71 -33.45 -12.38 -51.80
N THR A 72 -33.98 -11.42 -52.57
CA THR A 72 -33.55 -10.02 -52.58
C THR A 72 -34.01 -9.22 -51.35
N ALA A 73 -34.98 -9.74 -50.58
CA ALA A 73 -35.45 -9.13 -49.35
C ALA A 73 -34.45 -9.30 -48.19
N ALA A 74 -33.75 -10.44 -48.14
CA ALA A 74 -32.67 -10.68 -47.17
C ALA A 74 -31.40 -9.86 -47.49
N ALA A 75 -31.17 -9.53 -48.76
CA ALA A 75 -30.01 -8.76 -49.23
C ALA A 75 -30.06 -7.26 -48.87
N SER A 76 -31.24 -6.73 -48.51
CA SER A 76 -31.48 -5.29 -48.32
C SER A 76 -31.54 -4.86 -46.85
N GLN A 77 -31.27 -5.77 -45.90
CA GLN A 77 -31.13 -5.39 -44.50
C GLN A 77 -29.82 -4.61 -44.26
N PRO A 78 -29.88 -3.37 -43.74
CA PRO A 78 -28.68 -2.62 -43.40
C PRO A 78 -27.92 -3.34 -42.27
N PRO A 79 -26.57 -3.35 -42.30
CA PRO A 79 -25.79 -3.98 -41.25
C PRO A 79 -26.12 -3.35 -39.89
N SER A 80 -26.37 -4.18 -38.88
CA SER A 80 -26.60 -3.70 -37.52
C SER A 80 -25.39 -2.89 -37.05
N LYS A 81 -25.63 -1.68 -36.54
CA LYS A 81 -24.56 -0.85 -35.97
C LYS A 81 -23.97 -1.59 -34.77
N PHE A 82 -22.66 -1.81 -34.81
CA PHE A 82 -21.95 -2.42 -33.69
C PHE A 82 -22.10 -1.58 -32.42
N ALA A 83 -22.49 -2.23 -31.33
CA ALA A 83 -22.58 -1.64 -30.01
C ALA A 83 -21.94 -2.62 -29.01
N PRO A 84 -20.85 -2.23 -28.33
CA PRO A 84 -20.19 -3.12 -27.37
C PRO A 84 -21.10 -3.40 -26.17
N THR A 85 -21.00 -4.61 -25.62
CA THR A 85 -21.80 -5.02 -24.47
C THR A 85 -21.37 -4.25 -23.21
N THR A 86 -22.31 -4.00 -22.29
CA THR A 86 -22.02 -3.29 -21.03
C THR A 86 -20.89 -3.95 -20.22
N PRO A 87 -20.82 -5.29 -20.06
CA PRO A 87 -19.69 -5.94 -19.38
C PRO A 87 -18.34 -5.68 -20.06
N ALA A 88 -18.28 -5.64 -21.39
CA ALA A 88 -17.06 -5.34 -22.13
C ALA A 88 -16.58 -3.90 -21.89
N ILE A 89 -17.51 -2.93 -21.87
CA ILE A 89 -17.17 -1.52 -21.55
C ILE A 89 -16.65 -1.40 -20.12
N VAL A 90 -17.35 -1.99 -19.16
CA VAL A 90 -16.99 -1.94 -17.73
C VAL A 90 -15.63 -2.60 -17.49
N CYS A 91 -15.41 -3.79 -18.05
CA CYS A 91 -14.14 -4.52 -17.93
C CYS A 91 -12.96 -3.69 -18.46
N ASN A 92 -13.05 -3.20 -19.70
CA ASN A 92 -11.99 -2.41 -20.30
C ASN A 92 -11.74 -1.11 -19.50
N ALA A 93 -12.79 -0.42 -19.06
CA ALA A 93 -12.64 0.79 -18.25
C ALA A 93 -11.89 0.49 -16.93
N LEU A 94 -12.26 -0.57 -16.21
CA LEU A 94 -11.59 -0.99 -14.98
C LEU A 94 -10.12 -1.32 -15.22
N TRP A 95 -9.80 -2.02 -16.31
CA TRP A 95 -8.42 -2.36 -16.66
C TRP A 95 -7.58 -1.17 -17.13
N PHE A 96 -8.14 -0.24 -17.91
CA PHE A 96 -7.43 0.99 -18.25
C PHE A 96 -7.13 1.83 -17.00
N VAL A 97 -8.08 1.95 -16.08
CA VAL A 97 -7.86 2.68 -14.81
C VAL A 97 -6.84 1.96 -13.94
N SER A 98 -6.94 0.63 -13.82
CA SER A 98 -5.97 -0.20 -13.10
C SER A 98 -4.55 -0.01 -13.64
N LEU A 99 -4.38 -0.03 -14.98
CA LEU A 99 -3.08 0.15 -15.64
C LEU A 99 -2.53 1.55 -15.37
N SER A 100 -3.37 2.57 -15.53
CA SER A 100 -3.00 3.96 -15.30
C SER A 100 -2.53 4.16 -13.86
N LEU A 101 -3.24 3.61 -12.87
CA LEU A 101 -2.84 3.69 -11.46
C LEU A 101 -1.52 2.97 -11.18
N SER A 102 -1.29 1.81 -11.81
CA SER A 102 -0.02 1.08 -11.70
C SER A 102 1.14 1.92 -12.23
N LEU A 103 0.97 2.53 -13.41
CA LEU A 103 1.99 3.39 -14.02
C LEU A 103 2.23 4.67 -13.22
N ILE A 104 1.19 5.31 -12.68
CA ILE A 104 1.32 6.45 -11.78
C ILE A 104 2.09 6.04 -10.52
N CYS A 105 1.79 4.87 -9.94
CA CYS A 105 2.57 4.35 -8.82
C CYS A 105 4.05 4.17 -9.19
N ALA A 106 4.35 3.58 -10.35
CA ALA A 106 5.74 3.38 -10.78
C ALA A 106 6.47 4.73 -10.95
N LEU A 107 5.80 5.73 -11.53
CA LEU A 107 6.36 7.07 -11.66
C LEU A 107 6.65 7.70 -10.29
N LEU A 108 5.69 7.65 -9.36
CA LEU A 108 5.86 8.19 -8.01
C LEU A 108 6.95 7.46 -7.24
N ALA A 109 7.01 6.14 -7.33
CA ALA A 109 8.05 5.33 -6.69
C ALA A 109 9.45 5.72 -7.22
N THR A 110 9.59 5.89 -8.54
CA THR A 110 10.84 6.35 -9.15
C THR A 110 11.26 7.73 -8.65
N LEU A 111 10.31 8.68 -8.51
CA LEU A 111 10.60 10.02 -8.01
C LEU A 111 11.05 9.99 -6.55
N VAL A 112 10.35 9.26 -5.69
CA VAL A 112 10.72 9.10 -4.27
C VAL A 112 12.10 8.45 -4.16
N GLU A 113 12.38 7.42 -4.96
CA GLU A 113 13.68 6.74 -4.97
C GLU A 113 14.81 7.69 -5.40
N GLN A 114 14.58 8.51 -6.43
CA GLN A 114 15.52 9.56 -6.85
C GLN A 114 15.80 10.58 -5.74
N TRP A 115 14.75 11.05 -5.07
CA TRP A 115 14.88 12.01 -3.97
C TRP A 115 15.57 11.40 -2.75
N ALA A 116 15.28 10.14 -2.42
CA ALA A 116 15.94 9.39 -1.35
C ALA A 116 17.44 9.24 -1.61
N ARG A 117 17.82 8.86 -2.84
CA ARG A 117 19.25 8.78 -3.24
C ARG A 117 19.95 10.13 -3.15
N GLU A 118 19.32 11.19 -3.65
CA GLU A 118 19.90 12.54 -3.61
C GLU A 118 20.05 13.06 -2.17
N PHE A 119 19.10 12.72 -1.30
CA PHE A 119 19.16 13.03 0.13
C PHE A 119 20.38 12.36 0.77
N LEU A 120 20.54 11.05 0.59
CA LEU A 120 21.66 10.27 1.14
C LEU A 120 23.00 10.74 0.57
N HIS A 121 23.06 11.02 -0.74
CA HIS A 121 24.26 11.52 -1.39
C HIS A 121 24.74 12.85 -0.81
N LYS A 122 23.81 13.80 -0.58
CA LYS A 122 24.12 15.10 0.03
C LYS A 122 24.63 14.98 1.46
N THR A 123 24.18 13.97 2.20
CA THR A 123 24.59 13.73 3.58
C THR A 123 25.93 13.01 3.66
N ASP A 124 26.22 12.07 2.76
CA ASP A 124 27.45 11.26 2.82
C ASP A 124 28.72 12.00 2.33
N MET A 125 28.56 12.98 1.45
CA MET A 125 29.68 13.72 0.82
C MET A 125 30.51 14.62 1.77
N ARG A 126 30.29 14.61 3.09
CA ARG A 126 30.87 15.60 4.02
C ARG A 126 31.64 14.95 5.19
N PRO A 127 32.94 15.27 5.39
CA PRO A 127 33.77 14.60 6.39
C PRO A 127 33.57 15.07 7.83
N SER A 128 32.89 16.20 8.06
CA SER A 128 32.67 16.73 9.42
C SER A 128 31.28 16.32 9.95
N PRO A 129 31.19 15.53 11.04
CA PRO A 129 29.91 15.06 11.58
C PRO A 129 28.95 16.20 11.93
N ALA A 130 29.46 17.28 12.52
CA ALA A 130 28.64 18.43 12.92
C ALA A 130 28.04 19.22 11.72
N ARG A 131 28.69 19.19 10.54
CA ARG A 131 28.16 19.86 9.34
C ARG A 131 27.15 18.98 8.62
N ARG A 132 27.43 17.68 8.54
CA ARG A 132 26.53 16.67 7.98
C ARG A 132 25.18 16.68 8.68
N ALA A 133 25.20 16.56 10.00
CA ALA A 133 24.10 16.78 10.91
C ALA A 133 23.19 17.99 10.60
N ARG A 134 23.79 19.17 10.38
CA ARG A 134 23.03 20.40 10.12
C ARG A 134 22.32 20.36 8.77
N ILE A 135 23.00 19.84 7.73
CA ILE A 135 22.43 19.65 6.40
C ILE A 135 21.29 18.63 6.48
N PHE A 136 21.55 17.53 7.16
CA PHE A 136 20.59 16.45 7.38
C PHE A 136 19.32 16.99 8.05
N SER A 137 19.46 17.67 9.18
CA SER A 137 18.34 18.26 9.92
C SER A 137 17.56 19.26 9.06
N PHE A 138 18.24 20.11 8.29
CA PHE A 138 17.59 21.04 7.35
C PHE A 138 16.74 20.31 6.30
N LEU A 139 17.30 19.27 5.68
CA LEU A 139 16.59 18.48 4.66
C LEU A 139 15.41 17.71 5.27
N TYR A 140 15.59 17.11 6.45
CA TYR A 140 14.53 16.38 7.16
C TYR A 140 13.33 17.28 7.50
N PHE A 141 13.57 18.48 8.05
CA PHE A 141 12.48 19.42 8.29
C PHE A 141 11.81 19.87 6.98
N GLY A 142 12.57 19.94 5.89
CA GLY A 142 12.02 20.10 4.53
C GLY A 142 11.06 18.96 4.16
N LEU A 143 11.49 17.71 4.28
CA LEU A 143 10.67 16.52 4.00
C LEU A 143 9.33 16.55 4.75
N LYS A 144 9.37 16.93 6.03
CA LYS A 144 8.18 17.07 6.87
C LYS A 144 7.27 18.22 6.42
N SER A 145 7.84 19.38 6.12
CA SER A 145 7.09 20.56 5.64
C SER A 145 6.37 20.29 4.32
N PHE A 146 7.03 19.56 3.41
CA PHE A 146 6.46 19.18 2.12
C PHE A 146 5.63 17.88 2.15
N HIS A 147 5.35 17.32 3.34
CA HIS A 147 4.52 16.13 3.51
C HIS A 147 4.99 14.90 2.71
N MET A 148 6.31 14.77 2.51
CA MET A 148 6.87 13.63 1.77
C MET A 148 6.51 12.26 2.39
N PRO A 149 6.47 12.08 3.73
CA PRO A 149 5.99 10.83 4.32
C PRO A 149 4.58 10.43 3.84
N THR A 150 3.67 11.39 3.71
CA THR A 150 2.31 11.13 3.21
C THR A 150 2.31 10.66 1.76
N VAL A 151 3.20 11.21 0.93
CA VAL A 151 3.36 10.77 -0.47
C VAL A 151 3.85 9.33 -0.51
N VAL A 152 4.88 9.01 0.26
CA VAL A 152 5.45 7.66 0.37
C VAL A 152 4.40 6.65 0.83
N ASP A 153 3.61 6.99 1.85
CA ASP A 153 2.53 6.14 2.38
C ASP A 153 1.37 5.93 1.38
N THR A 154 1.19 6.85 0.42
CA THR A 154 0.11 6.78 -0.58
C THR A 154 0.44 5.82 -1.72
N ILE A 155 1.72 5.68 -2.07
CA ILE A 155 2.19 4.87 -3.21
C ILE A 155 1.71 3.41 -3.11
N PRO A 156 1.90 2.69 -1.99
CA PRO A 156 1.38 1.33 -1.84
C PRO A 156 -0.15 1.23 -1.95
N SER A 157 -0.88 2.29 -1.57
CA SER A 157 -2.34 2.33 -1.67
C SER A 157 -2.82 2.37 -3.12
N LEU A 158 -2.09 3.05 -4.02
CA LEU A 158 -2.40 3.09 -5.45
C LEU A 158 -2.29 1.70 -6.08
N ILE A 159 -1.28 0.92 -5.69
CA ILE A 159 -1.07 -0.45 -6.18
C ILE A 159 -2.16 -1.39 -5.70
N HIS A 160 -2.52 -1.34 -4.41
CA HIS A 160 -3.64 -2.13 -3.91
C HIS A 160 -4.94 -1.78 -4.63
N GLY A 161 -5.20 -0.49 -4.86
CA GLY A 161 -6.36 -0.03 -5.63
C GLY A 161 -6.34 -0.55 -7.07
N SER A 162 -5.20 -0.48 -7.74
CA SER A 162 -5.00 -1.03 -9.09
C SER A 162 -5.28 -2.53 -9.13
N LEU A 163 -4.79 -3.30 -8.15
CA LEU A 163 -4.99 -4.75 -8.07
C LEU A 163 -6.46 -5.12 -7.84
N LEU A 164 -7.17 -4.40 -6.96
CA LEU A 164 -8.59 -4.62 -6.74
C LEU A 164 -9.42 -4.33 -7.99
N LEU A 165 -9.11 -3.25 -8.72
CA LEU A 165 -9.74 -2.92 -9.99
C LEU A 165 -9.45 -3.97 -11.06
N PHE A 166 -8.23 -4.51 -11.11
CA PHE A 166 -7.87 -5.60 -12.02
C PHE A 166 -8.74 -6.83 -11.79
N PHE A 167 -8.87 -7.29 -10.54
CA PHE A 167 -9.69 -8.44 -10.21
C PHE A 167 -11.19 -8.20 -10.45
N ALA A 168 -11.68 -6.99 -10.14
CA ALA A 168 -13.06 -6.61 -10.46
C ALA A 168 -13.32 -6.64 -11.98
N GLY A 169 -12.36 -6.15 -12.76
CA GLY A 169 -12.39 -6.26 -14.22
C GLY A 169 -12.39 -7.71 -14.70
N LEU A 170 -11.63 -8.60 -14.05
CA LEU A 170 -11.62 -10.03 -14.39
C LEU A 170 -12.97 -10.71 -14.13
N VAL A 171 -13.66 -10.36 -13.06
CA VAL A 171 -15.04 -10.85 -12.81
C VAL A 171 -15.99 -10.34 -13.91
N ALA A 172 -15.89 -9.06 -14.28
CA ALA A 172 -16.70 -8.50 -15.36
C ALA A 172 -16.40 -9.13 -16.73
N PHE A 173 -15.14 -9.45 -17.00
CA PHE A 173 -14.68 -10.14 -18.21
C PHE A 173 -15.27 -11.55 -18.34
N LEU A 174 -15.33 -12.29 -17.22
CA LEU A 174 -15.82 -13.67 -17.17
C LEU A 174 -17.35 -13.77 -17.20
N LEU A 175 -18.06 -12.68 -16.89
CA LEU A 175 -19.51 -12.63 -16.83
C LEU A 175 -20.20 -13.13 -18.11
N PRO A 176 -19.86 -12.65 -19.33
CA PRO A 176 -20.45 -13.15 -20.56
C PRO A 176 -19.89 -14.52 -21.01
N ILE A 177 -18.77 -14.98 -20.47
CA ILE A 177 -18.06 -16.19 -20.95
C ILE A 177 -18.54 -17.44 -20.23
N ASN A 178 -18.45 -17.47 -18.89
CA ASN A 178 -18.80 -18.63 -18.10
C ASN A 178 -19.10 -18.26 -16.64
N HIS A 179 -20.34 -18.50 -16.21
CA HIS A 179 -20.77 -18.17 -14.85
C HIS A 179 -20.06 -18.97 -13.75
N LEU A 180 -19.68 -20.23 -13.98
CA LEU A 180 -18.95 -21.03 -12.98
C LEU A 180 -17.59 -20.40 -12.66
N ILE A 181 -16.81 -20.10 -13.70
CA ILE A 181 -15.47 -19.48 -13.54
C ILE A 181 -15.61 -18.08 -12.94
N MET A 182 -16.63 -17.33 -13.36
CA MET A 182 -16.96 -16.01 -12.79
C MET A 182 -17.24 -16.10 -11.28
N TYR A 183 -18.09 -17.03 -10.83
CA TYR A 183 -18.39 -17.19 -9.40
C TYR A 183 -17.16 -17.60 -8.59
N LEU A 184 -16.33 -18.49 -9.11
CA LEU A 184 -15.06 -18.87 -8.46
C LEU A 184 -14.14 -17.65 -8.30
N MET A 185 -14.01 -16.83 -9.34
CA MET A 185 -13.20 -15.62 -9.29
C MET A 185 -13.77 -14.56 -8.35
N ALA A 186 -15.10 -14.38 -8.34
CA ALA A 186 -15.79 -13.47 -7.44
C ALA A 186 -15.64 -13.91 -5.97
N ALA A 187 -15.69 -15.21 -5.69
CA ALA A 187 -15.45 -15.75 -4.35
C ALA A 187 -14.01 -15.47 -3.89
N ALA A 188 -13.01 -15.70 -4.75
CA ALA A 188 -11.62 -15.39 -4.45
C ALA A 188 -11.41 -13.88 -4.16
N LEU A 189 -11.99 -13.00 -4.99
CA LEU A 189 -11.96 -11.55 -4.77
C LEU A 189 -12.64 -11.14 -3.45
N THR A 190 -13.76 -11.78 -3.11
CA THR A 190 -14.48 -11.50 -1.86
C THR A 190 -13.65 -11.90 -0.64
N ILE A 191 -12.99 -13.06 -0.68
CA ILE A 191 -12.09 -13.52 0.39
C ILE A 191 -10.91 -12.54 0.55
N LEU A 192 -10.31 -12.09 -0.56
CA LEU A 192 -9.23 -11.10 -0.56
C LEU A 192 -9.69 -9.77 0.04
N LEU A 193 -10.89 -9.30 -0.32
CA LEU A 193 -11.42 -8.04 0.21
C LEU A 193 -11.71 -8.15 1.72
N ILE A 194 -12.30 -9.25 2.17
CA ILE A 194 -12.56 -9.50 3.59
C ILE A 194 -11.24 -9.53 4.37
N SER A 195 -10.24 -10.28 3.91
CA SER A 195 -8.95 -10.36 4.59
C SER A 195 -8.27 -9.00 4.64
N TYR A 196 -8.28 -8.24 3.55
CA TYR A 196 -7.73 -6.89 3.49
C TYR A 196 -8.45 -5.91 4.45
N CYS A 197 -9.78 -5.99 4.55
CA CYS A 197 -10.57 -5.22 5.51
C CYS A 197 -10.22 -5.58 6.95
N VAL A 198 -10.11 -6.88 7.27
CA VAL A 198 -9.72 -7.34 8.61
C VAL A 198 -8.34 -6.81 8.98
N LEU A 199 -7.34 -6.97 8.10
CA LEU A 199 -5.98 -6.47 8.34
C LEU A 199 -5.90 -4.95 8.47
N THR A 200 -6.84 -4.21 7.86
CA THR A 200 -6.90 -2.75 7.96
C THR A 200 -7.61 -2.28 9.24
N ILE A 201 -8.64 -3.00 9.70
CA ILE A 201 -9.44 -2.63 10.88
C ILE A 201 -8.78 -3.10 12.19
N LEU A 202 -8.11 -4.26 12.19
CA LEU A 202 -7.50 -4.83 13.37
C LEU A 202 -6.53 -3.88 14.13
N PRO A 203 -5.60 -3.15 13.46
CA PRO A 203 -4.73 -2.18 14.15
C PRO A 203 -5.47 -0.94 14.69
N VAL A 204 -6.67 -0.64 14.19
CA VAL A 204 -7.52 0.46 14.70
C VAL A 204 -8.19 0.04 16.02
N LEU A 205 -8.51 -1.23 16.18
CA LEU A 205 -9.12 -1.79 17.39
C LEU A 205 -8.07 -2.15 18.46
N TYR A 206 -6.95 -2.74 18.02
CA TYR A 206 -5.86 -3.19 18.88
C TYR A 206 -4.56 -2.54 18.42
N LEU A 207 -4.07 -1.55 19.19
CA LEU A 207 -2.82 -0.84 18.87
C LEU A 207 -1.58 -1.74 18.91
N ASP A 208 -1.65 -2.87 19.61
CA ASP A 208 -0.56 -3.86 19.73
C ASP A 208 -0.49 -4.82 18.52
N CYS A 209 -1.38 -4.65 17.53
CA CYS A 209 -1.45 -5.50 16.35
C CYS A 209 -0.32 -5.18 15.34
N PRO A 210 0.44 -6.20 14.86
CA PRO A 210 1.54 -5.98 13.91
C PRO A 210 1.07 -5.76 12.47
N TYR A 211 -0.16 -6.17 12.14
CA TYR A 211 -0.70 -6.05 10.78
C TYR A 211 -1.03 -4.60 10.48
N ARG A 212 -0.11 -3.90 9.81
CA ARG A 212 -0.30 -2.52 9.36
C ARG A 212 -0.47 -2.47 7.86
N THR A 213 -1.62 -1.97 7.40
CA THR A 213 -1.86 -1.68 5.99
C THR A 213 -1.67 -0.18 5.72
N PRO A 214 -1.35 0.24 4.49
CA PRO A 214 -1.26 1.66 4.13
C PRO A 214 -2.54 2.46 4.47
N LEU A 215 -3.70 1.82 4.43
CA LEU A 215 -5.00 2.44 4.72
C LEU A 215 -5.35 2.49 6.23
N SER A 216 -4.61 1.79 7.08
CA SER A 216 -4.87 1.79 8.53
C SER A 216 -4.66 3.18 9.16
N THR A 217 -3.60 3.90 8.78
CA THR A 217 -3.29 5.24 9.29
C THR A 217 -4.37 6.29 8.96
N PRO A 218 -4.85 6.44 7.69
CA PRO A 218 -5.93 7.36 7.40
C PRO A 218 -7.24 6.93 8.06
N LEU A 219 -7.53 5.62 8.13
CA LEU A 219 -8.72 5.09 8.82
C LEU A 219 -8.71 5.46 10.31
N TRP A 220 -7.57 5.32 10.99
CA TRP A 220 -7.38 5.77 12.36
C TRP A 220 -7.67 7.26 12.51
N SER A 221 -7.08 8.10 11.66
CA SER A 221 -7.29 9.55 11.71
C SER A 221 -8.76 9.95 11.52
N LEU A 222 -9.48 9.25 10.63
CA LEU A 222 -10.90 9.46 10.39
C LEU A 222 -11.74 9.01 11.59
N SER A 223 -11.41 7.86 12.18
CA SER A 223 -12.09 7.33 13.37
C SER A 223 -11.95 8.29 14.56
N GLN A 224 -10.76 8.84 14.79
CA GLN A 224 -10.53 9.81 15.86
C GLN A 224 -11.30 11.10 15.63
N ARG A 225 -11.35 11.60 14.39
CA ARG A 225 -12.13 12.79 14.03
C ARG A 225 -13.63 12.56 14.23
N ALA A 226 -14.14 11.39 13.83
CA ALA A 226 -15.53 11.02 14.05
C ALA A 226 -15.87 10.92 15.54
N LEU A 227 -15.00 10.28 16.34
CA LEU A 227 -15.16 10.21 17.79
C LEU A 227 -15.08 11.60 18.46
N ALA A 228 -14.19 12.47 17.99
CA ALA A 228 -14.07 13.85 18.47
C ALA A 228 -15.29 14.70 18.10
N PHE A 229 -15.91 14.45 16.95
CA PHE A 229 -17.16 15.11 16.54
C PHE A 229 -18.36 14.64 17.39
N LEU A 230 -18.39 13.36 17.74
CA LEU A 230 -19.44 12.77 18.60
C LEU A 230 -19.27 13.15 20.09
N ARG A 231 -18.04 13.39 20.57
CA ARG A 231 -17.79 13.91 21.92
C ARG A 231 -18.10 15.41 21.98
N ARG A 232 -18.95 15.84 22.94
CA ARG A 232 -19.12 17.26 23.26
C ARG A 232 -17.75 17.90 23.57
N PRO A 233 -17.49 19.15 23.17
CA PRO A 233 -16.19 19.79 23.30
C PRO A 233 -15.93 20.17 24.77
N THR A 234 -15.57 19.20 25.59
CA THR A 234 -15.16 19.43 26.98
C THR A 234 -13.71 18.99 27.14
N GLY A 235 -12.79 19.81 26.61
CA GLY A 235 -11.36 19.61 26.79
C GLY A 235 -10.50 20.45 25.84
N PRO A 236 -9.24 20.73 26.19
CA PRO A 236 -8.30 21.43 25.32
C PRO A 236 -8.12 20.64 24.01
N LYS A 237 -8.03 21.35 22.88
CA LYS A 237 -7.82 20.77 21.55
C LYS A 237 -6.43 20.13 21.47
N SER A 238 -6.23 18.95 22.05
CA SER A 238 -5.05 18.14 21.72
C SER A 238 -5.22 17.69 20.26
N GLY A 239 -4.24 18.00 19.41
CA GLY A 239 -4.25 17.52 18.02
C GLY A 239 -4.47 16.01 17.94
N VAL A 240 -5.14 15.56 16.88
CA VAL A 240 -5.36 14.14 16.56
C VAL A 240 -3.98 13.47 16.48
N ALA A 241 -3.68 12.58 17.43
CA ALA A 241 -2.40 11.89 17.48
C ALA A 241 -2.30 10.91 16.30
N THR A 242 -1.13 10.88 15.65
CA THR A 242 -0.89 9.89 14.59
C THR A 242 -0.97 8.48 15.16
N MET A 243 -1.28 7.47 14.34
CA MET A 243 -1.39 6.09 14.82
C MET A 243 -0.08 5.63 15.47
N THR A 244 1.06 5.98 14.87
CA THR A 244 2.39 5.69 15.42
C THR A 244 2.59 6.36 16.79
N GLU A 245 2.21 7.63 16.96
CA GLU A 245 2.28 8.31 18.27
C GLU A 245 1.38 7.65 19.31
N ALA A 246 0.18 7.21 18.93
CA ALA A 246 -0.74 6.52 19.82
C ALA A 246 -0.17 5.18 20.29
N ILE A 247 0.43 4.42 19.37
CA ILE A 247 1.13 3.16 19.69
C ILE A 247 2.28 3.44 20.66
N VAL A 248 3.16 4.40 20.36
CA VAL A 248 4.31 4.72 21.23
C VAL A 248 3.84 5.15 22.63
N ARG A 249 2.80 5.97 22.72
CA ARG A 249 2.23 6.37 24.02
C ARG A 249 1.67 5.18 24.80
N CYS A 250 0.90 4.31 24.13
CA CYS A 250 0.39 3.08 24.74
C CYS A 250 1.55 2.15 25.14
N ALA A 251 2.59 2.10 24.33
CA ALA A 251 3.76 1.27 24.53
C ALA A 251 4.56 1.68 25.78
N ILE A 252 4.54 2.96 26.17
CA ILE A 252 5.26 3.47 27.34
C ILE A 252 4.37 3.45 28.61
N GLN A 253 3.06 3.25 28.48
CA GLN A 253 2.13 3.21 29.63
C GLN A 253 1.92 1.78 30.16
N ASN A 254 2.00 1.57 31.47
CA ASN A 254 1.85 0.23 32.09
C ASN A 254 2.86 -0.79 31.53
N THR A 255 4.15 -0.51 31.72
CA THR A 255 5.25 -1.33 31.18
C THR A 255 5.53 -2.59 32.01
N GLU A 256 5.24 -2.59 33.31
CA GLU A 256 5.61 -3.65 34.27
C GLU A 256 5.34 -5.08 33.78
N LYS A 257 4.12 -5.37 33.31
CA LYS A 257 3.75 -6.71 32.81
C LYS A 257 4.47 -7.08 31.51
N ARG A 258 4.81 -6.09 30.69
CA ARG A 258 5.49 -6.27 29.39
C ARG A 258 6.99 -6.41 29.59
N ASP A 259 7.57 -5.62 30.48
CA ASP A 259 8.97 -5.70 30.88
C ASP A 259 9.26 -7.06 31.53
N GLN A 260 8.39 -7.53 32.43
CA GLN A 260 8.50 -8.88 33.01
C GLN A 260 8.45 -9.98 31.93
N ARG A 261 7.59 -9.82 30.92
CA ARG A 261 7.50 -10.78 29.81
C ARG A 261 8.74 -10.73 28.93
N ALA A 262 9.27 -9.55 28.64
CA ALA A 262 10.48 -9.35 27.86
C ALA A 262 11.69 -9.97 28.59
N ILE A 263 11.87 -9.67 29.88
CA ILE A 263 12.94 -10.24 30.71
C ILE A 263 12.82 -11.77 30.75
N ARG A 264 11.62 -12.32 30.95
CA ARG A 264 11.41 -13.77 30.92
C ARG A 264 11.81 -14.37 29.57
N TRP A 265 11.35 -13.77 28.47
CA TRP A 265 11.71 -14.22 27.13
C TRP A 265 13.22 -14.14 26.89
N THR A 266 13.90 -13.08 27.35
CA THR A 266 15.35 -12.93 27.26
C THR A 266 16.07 -14.03 28.06
N LEU A 267 15.64 -14.29 29.30
CA LEU A 267 16.18 -15.38 30.12
C LEU A 267 15.98 -16.76 29.49
N GLU A 268 14.84 -16.99 28.82
CA GLU A 268 14.57 -18.23 28.10
C GLU A 268 15.37 -18.35 26.78
N SER A 269 15.75 -17.22 26.17
CA SER A 269 16.48 -17.18 24.90
C SER A 269 18.00 -17.26 25.06
N LEU A 270 18.51 -16.90 26.24
CA LEU A 270 19.93 -16.99 26.59
C LEU A 270 20.25 -18.43 26.99
N THR A 271 20.67 -19.24 26.02
CA THR A 271 20.97 -20.68 26.20
C THR A 271 22.38 -20.98 26.70
N ASP A 272 23.28 -20.00 26.75
CA ASP A 272 24.71 -20.21 27.08
C ASP A 272 25.11 -19.40 28.33
N ASP A 273 25.84 -20.02 29.27
CA ASP A 273 26.20 -19.43 30.57
C ASP A 273 27.02 -18.13 30.42
N THR A 274 27.78 -18.02 29.32
CA THR A 274 28.58 -16.84 28.96
C THR A 274 27.76 -15.58 28.66
N GLU A 275 26.51 -15.73 28.22
CA GLU A 275 25.61 -14.60 27.94
C GLU A 275 24.65 -14.33 29.12
N LEU A 276 24.40 -15.34 29.96
CA LEU A 276 23.50 -15.26 31.11
C LEU A 276 24.10 -14.47 32.29
N LEU A 277 25.39 -14.71 32.60
CA LEU A 277 26.11 -14.06 33.68
C LEU A 277 26.11 -12.52 33.61
N PRO A 278 26.51 -11.88 32.49
CA PRO A 278 26.49 -10.42 32.38
C PRO A 278 25.06 -9.83 32.41
N PHE A 279 24.06 -10.59 31.98
CA PHE A 279 22.66 -10.16 32.06
C PHE A 279 22.17 -10.13 33.52
N ILE A 280 22.49 -11.15 34.32
CA ILE A 280 22.13 -11.24 35.74
C ILE A 280 22.81 -10.14 36.57
N GLU A 281 24.08 -9.83 36.27
CA GLU A 281 24.82 -8.75 36.93
C GLU A 281 24.23 -7.36 36.65
N LEU A 282 23.50 -7.17 35.54
CA LEU A 282 22.86 -5.90 35.18
C LEU A 282 21.47 -5.70 35.81
N ILE A 283 20.85 -6.76 36.36
CA ILE A 283 19.50 -6.70 36.95
C ILE A 283 19.40 -5.70 38.12
N PRO A 284 20.36 -5.63 39.07
CA PRO A 284 20.34 -4.64 40.14
C PRO A 284 20.33 -3.19 39.61
N ASP A 285 21.12 -2.89 38.58
CA ASP A 285 21.21 -1.55 37.99
C ASP A 285 19.92 -1.15 37.24
N ILE A 286 19.25 -2.12 36.60
CA ILE A 286 17.97 -1.90 35.90
C ILE A 286 16.82 -1.64 36.88
N VAL A 287 16.80 -2.33 38.03
CA VAL A 287 15.78 -2.17 39.07
C VAL A 287 15.97 -0.87 39.86
N SER A 288 17.18 -0.34 39.92
CA SER A 288 17.53 0.86 40.71
C SER A 288 17.13 2.19 40.06
N GLY A 289 16.92 2.23 38.74
CA GLY A 289 16.67 3.47 38.00
C GLY A 289 17.84 4.48 38.04
N PRO A 290 17.90 5.45 37.12
CA PRO A 290 18.93 6.50 37.14
C PRO A 290 18.79 7.45 38.34
N ASP A 291 17.61 7.49 38.95
CA ASP A 291 17.34 8.20 40.19
C ASP A 291 17.18 7.16 41.30
N GLY A 292 18.28 6.76 41.94
CA GLY A 292 18.32 5.76 43.00
C GLY A 292 17.50 6.14 44.24
N LEU A 293 16.18 6.07 44.15
CA LEU A 293 15.23 6.24 45.24
C LEU A 293 14.02 5.31 45.01
N LEU A 294 14.15 4.07 45.48
CA LEU A 294 13.01 3.31 45.96
C LEU A 294 12.86 3.59 47.47
N SER A 295 11.88 4.41 47.81
CA SER A 295 11.04 4.29 49.00
C SER A 295 9.62 4.68 48.65
#